data_AF-A0A178ZU55-F1
#
_entry.id   AF-A0A178ZU55-F1
#
_cell.length_a   1.000
_cell.length_b   1.000
_cell.length_c   1.000
_cell.angle_alpha   90.00
_cell.angle_beta   90.00
_cell.angle_gamma   90.00
#
_symmetry.space_group_name_H-M   'P 1'
#
loop_
_entity.id
_entity.type
_entity.pdbx_description
1 polymer ?
#
loop_
_entity_poly.entity_id
_entity_poly.type
_entity_poly.pdbx_seq_one_letter_code
_entity_poly.pdbx_strand_id
1 'polypeptide(L)'
;MPPKAKRSKSPDAQFLFVNEDASTVTRTTKDAELDRTKQSHVQRQNFARKRRLRQQSDAAPQQASSQSSVSSSPAVAGPSSSTTQEGLSHGASYFDIIQNIDLEDSLFPSTSPPSISQSSLDPQLSALFSDPFASSPVSPPIPPPQVNIFGTSHTYRPGAFFETSAATYNLSQPPRNAASIVSPSIPLSRVSSPPTNTHRALEQWAPPLIKHYNTVILPEKFWKDTQKVPMGQFRHAPLIHADMQACMTEPAHMYAFLASAAAQMVAREGRLLLPNVSEDDTHRVPMFFKTKALQALQVKIANGHLDQHAAVDLHRLYAAGIHSDNYEAAEPHFQALLSLVDALGGLSTFDDYQLEKIFMLDCVASLKRLGVPRLIVTLDPGPLPDGLLLSIESQSRLRLQPGSLLEILVDTFGDCQLLADSFADLVQVLRMSSFLAASPHYVQEYYKWFNWRSLIILHRLLSMPLHYNMDDRTDSVRIATAYCAALLRSPTLGQRAASTSANILRAKLESTNLGLLWQPRTDCLLWVAVLGGVCCPGGGDQEWFVHLARTAATELGVENVRDLEDLLVAYIYDPHSQRELVVQFAGRVWPRRD
;
A
#
# COMPACT_ATOMS: atom_id res chain seq x y z
N MET A 1 47.07 -17.96 44.60
CA MET A 1 45.67 -17.97 44.10
C MET A 1 44.76 -17.40 45.17
N PRO A 2 44.05 -16.28 44.93
CA PRO A 2 42.97 -15.83 45.80
C PRO A 2 41.61 -16.41 45.34
N PRO A 3 40.62 -16.56 46.24
CA PRO A 3 39.39 -17.29 45.95
C PRO A 3 38.39 -16.46 45.12
N LYS A 4 37.67 -17.15 44.24
CA LYS A 4 36.62 -16.59 43.37
C LYS A 4 35.46 -16.01 44.19
N ALA A 5 35.11 -14.76 43.94
CA ALA A 5 33.88 -14.16 44.42
C ALA A 5 32.65 -14.83 43.75
N LYS A 6 31.68 -15.25 44.57
CA LYS A 6 30.41 -15.83 44.13
C LYS A 6 29.57 -14.74 43.46
N ARG A 7 29.20 -14.97 42.19
CA ARG A 7 28.27 -14.14 41.42
C ARG A 7 26.86 -14.33 41.99
N SER A 8 26.23 -13.25 42.43
CA SER A 8 24.82 -13.24 42.84
C SER A 8 23.92 -13.53 41.64
N LYS A 9 22.86 -14.33 41.88
CA LYS A 9 21.78 -14.56 40.92
C LYS A 9 21.02 -13.24 40.71
N SER A 10 20.91 -12.82 39.45
CA SER A 10 19.99 -11.75 39.05
C SER A 10 18.55 -12.27 39.15
N PRO A 11 17.60 -11.48 39.67
CA PRO A 11 16.19 -11.77 39.52
C PRO A 11 15.72 -11.47 38.09
N ASP A 12 14.56 -12.02 37.75
CA ASP A 12 13.89 -12.02 36.45
C ASP A 12 13.82 -10.65 35.77
N ALA A 13 14.17 -10.62 34.48
CA ALA A 13 14.00 -9.47 33.62
C ALA A 13 12.53 -9.38 33.18
N GLN A 14 11.72 -8.61 33.90
CA GLN A 14 10.48 -8.03 33.38
C GLN A 14 10.83 -6.94 32.38
N PHE A 15 10.47 -7.13 31.11
CA PHE A 15 10.49 -6.07 30.11
C PHE A 15 9.35 -5.09 30.41
N LEU A 16 9.70 -3.96 31.02
CA LEU A 16 8.82 -2.82 31.24
C LEU A 16 8.77 -1.99 29.95
N PHE A 17 7.61 -1.90 29.32
CA PHE A 17 7.36 -0.98 28.20
C PHE A 17 7.32 0.45 28.73
N VAL A 18 8.21 1.30 28.20
CA VAL A 18 8.23 2.73 28.53
C VAL A 18 7.21 3.45 27.64
N ASN A 19 6.12 3.93 28.26
CA ASN A 19 5.35 5.04 27.70
C ASN A 19 6.19 6.31 27.91
N GLU A 20 6.95 6.72 26.90
CA GLU A 20 7.64 8.02 26.91
C GLU A 20 6.63 9.09 26.49
N ASP A 21 5.96 9.70 27.47
CA ASP A 21 5.19 10.92 27.29
C ASP A 21 6.14 12.09 26.97
N ALA A 22 5.79 12.85 25.93
CA ALA A 22 6.58 13.92 25.32
C ALA A 22 6.73 15.21 26.18
N SER A 23 6.67 15.13 27.50
CA SER A 23 6.80 16.30 28.41
C SER A 23 8.04 16.28 29.31
N THR A 24 8.96 15.31 29.18
CA THR A 24 10.16 15.21 30.03
C THR A 24 11.51 15.32 29.29
N VAL A 25 11.54 15.98 28.13
CA VAL A 25 12.79 16.29 27.42
C VAL A 25 13.45 17.54 28.03
N THR A 26 14.06 17.41 29.21
CA THR A 26 15.12 18.35 29.69
C THR A 26 16.17 17.72 30.62
N ARG A 27 16.36 16.40 30.61
CA ARG A 27 17.51 15.78 31.31
C ARG A 27 18.37 14.91 30.39
N THR A 28 19.37 15.55 29.80
CA THR A 28 20.52 14.91 29.14
C THR A 28 21.45 14.31 30.18
N THR A 29 21.22 13.06 30.57
CA THR A 29 22.27 12.22 31.16
C THR A 29 22.74 11.25 30.09
N LYS A 30 23.93 11.53 29.56
CA LYS A 30 24.67 10.67 28.62
C LYS A 30 25.08 9.39 29.35
N ASP A 31 24.23 8.37 29.27
CA ASP A 31 24.59 7.06 29.78
C ASP A 31 25.32 6.27 28.68
N ALA A 32 26.65 6.41 28.66
CA ALA A 32 27.53 5.77 27.69
C ALA A 32 27.45 4.23 27.74
N GLU A 33 26.97 3.66 28.84
CA GLU A 33 26.80 2.22 28.99
C GLU A 33 25.52 1.73 28.29
N LEU A 34 24.46 2.53 28.29
CA LEU A 34 23.24 2.28 27.51
C LEU A 34 23.53 2.31 26.00
N ASP A 35 24.29 3.31 25.54
CA ASP A 35 24.69 3.44 24.14
C ASP A 35 25.59 2.28 23.70
N ARG A 36 26.53 1.85 24.56
CA ARG A 36 27.38 0.68 24.30
C ARG A 36 26.56 -0.61 24.21
N THR A 37 25.52 -0.74 25.03
CA THR A 37 24.63 -1.92 25.03
C THR A 37 23.74 -1.94 23.79
N LYS A 38 23.19 -0.80 23.37
CA LYS A 38 22.44 -0.65 22.11
C LYS A 38 23.32 -0.99 20.90
N GLN A 39 24.54 -0.45 20.85
CA GLN A 39 25.48 -0.74 19.77
C GLN A 39 25.91 -2.22 19.74
N SER A 40 26.13 -2.84 20.90
CA SER A 40 26.43 -4.28 20.99
C SER A 40 25.27 -5.15 20.51
N HIS A 41 24.03 -4.76 20.83
CA HIS A 41 22.84 -5.49 20.39
C HIS A 41 22.65 -5.42 18.86
N VAL A 42 22.79 -4.23 18.28
CA VAL A 42 22.71 -4.02 16.83
C VAL A 42 23.82 -4.78 16.09
N GLN A 43 25.05 -4.79 16.61
CA GLN A 43 26.14 -5.59 16.04
C GLN A 43 25.84 -7.09 16.11
N ARG A 44 25.35 -7.61 17.25
CA ARG A 44 24.99 -9.04 17.38
C ARG A 44 23.88 -9.44 16.43
N GLN A 45 22.85 -8.61 16.23
CA GLN A 45 21.79 -8.87 15.25
C GLN A 45 22.35 -8.89 13.81
N ASN A 46 23.21 -7.94 13.45
CA ASN A 46 23.86 -7.92 12.14
C ASN A 46 24.75 -9.16 11.90
N PHE A 47 25.50 -9.62 12.90
CA PHE A 47 26.29 -10.84 12.80
C PHE A 47 25.41 -12.10 12.69
N ALA A 48 24.32 -12.18 13.46
CA ALA A 48 23.38 -13.30 13.37
C ALA A 48 22.71 -13.36 11.99
N ARG A 49 22.29 -12.20 11.45
CA ARG A 49 21.72 -12.09 10.10
C ARG A 49 22.72 -12.51 9.02
N LYS A 50 23.98 -12.02 9.10
CA LYS A 50 25.04 -12.37 8.15
C LYS A 50 25.42 -13.86 8.19
N ARG A 51 25.33 -14.50 9.37
CA ARG A 51 25.59 -15.93 9.54
C ARG A 51 24.47 -16.80 8.94
N ARG A 52 23.21 -16.42 9.14
CA ARG A 52 22.06 -17.11 8.53
C ARG A 52 22.09 -17.05 7.00
N LEU A 53 22.46 -15.88 6.44
CA LEU A 53 22.58 -15.71 4.99
C LEU A 53 23.69 -16.57 4.39
N ARG A 54 24.85 -16.69 5.06
CA ARG A 54 25.94 -17.59 4.60
C ARG A 54 25.56 -19.07 4.65
N GLN A 55 24.85 -19.50 5.69
CA GLN A 55 24.42 -20.90 5.82
C GLN A 55 23.40 -21.31 4.75
N GLN A 56 22.65 -20.36 4.19
CA GLN A 56 21.74 -20.62 3.06
C GLN A 56 22.46 -20.65 1.71
N SER A 57 23.66 -20.07 1.60
CA SER A 57 24.46 -20.08 0.37
C SER A 57 25.15 -21.43 0.14
N ASP A 58 25.46 -22.17 1.21
CA ASP A 58 26.24 -23.41 1.18
C ASP A 58 25.38 -24.68 1.06
N ALA A 59 24.05 -24.55 1.03
CA ALA A 59 23.12 -25.69 0.99
C ALA A 59 22.44 -25.85 -0.38
N ALA A 60 23.22 -26.23 -1.39
CA ALA A 60 22.69 -26.80 -2.63
C ALA A 60 23.36 -28.17 -2.87
N PRO A 61 22.62 -29.30 -2.85
CA PRO A 61 23.21 -30.59 -3.17
C PRO A 61 23.32 -30.74 -4.69
N GLN A 62 24.56 -30.92 -5.16
CA GLN A 62 24.84 -31.50 -6.48
C GLN A 62 24.28 -32.93 -6.51
N GLN A 63 23.26 -33.19 -7.34
CA GLN A 63 22.90 -34.55 -7.72
C GLN A 63 23.24 -34.78 -9.19
N ALA A 64 24.16 -35.72 -9.36
CA ALA A 64 24.67 -36.23 -10.61
C ALA A 64 23.63 -37.08 -11.34
N SER A 65 23.78 -37.09 -12.65
CA SER A 65 23.15 -37.96 -13.63
C SER A 65 23.34 -39.46 -13.33
N SER A 66 22.29 -40.26 -13.56
CA SER A 66 22.42 -41.67 -13.96
C SER A 66 21.12 -42.19 -14.57
N GLN A 67 21.31 -43.16 -15.47
CA GLN A 67 20.42 -43.61 -16.54
C GLN A 67 19.39 -44.69 -16.13
N SER A 68 18.33 -44.76 -16.95
CA SER A 68 17.57 -45.95 -17.40
C SER A 68 17.01 -46.96 -16.38
N SER A 69 15.70 -47.19 -16.43
CA SER A 69 15.14 -48.49 -16.83
C SER A 69 13.62 -48.46 -17.00
N VAL A 70 13.18 -49.26 -17.96
CA VAL A 70 11.84 -49.52 -18.48
C VAL A 70 11.01 -50.35 -17.49
N SER A 71 9.72 -50.05 -17.31
CA SER A 71 8.67 -51.09 -17.15
C SER A 71 7.24 -50.53 -17.18
N SER A 72 6.49 -51.01 -18.18
CA SER A 72 5.08 -51.45 -18.21
C SER A 72 3.93 -50.61 -17.61
N SER A 73 3.03 -50.19 -18.49
CA SER A 73 1.61 -49.92 -18.23
C SER A 73 0.85 -51.16 -17.69
N PRO A 74 -0.39 -50.99 -17.18
CA PRO A 74 -1.54 -51.17 -18.08
C PRO A 74 -2.65 -50.12 -17.93
N ALA A 75 -3.47 -50.05 -18.98
CA ALA A 75 -4.59 -49.16 -19.23
C ALA A 75 -5.94 -49.66 -18.64
N VAL A 76 -7.02 -48.93 -18.98
CA VAL A 76 -8.49 -49.20 -18.82
C VAL A 76 -9.09 -48.56 -17.55
N ALA A 77 -10.18 -47.77 -17.53
CA ALA A 77 -11.13 -47.20 -18.50
C ALA A 77 -11.79 -45.93 -17.88
N GLY A 78 -12.30 -45.01 -18.71
CA GLY A 78 -13.19 -43.89 -18.28
C GLY A 78 -14.67 -44.30 -18.22
N PRO A 79 -15.64 -43.37 -18.43
CA PRO A 79 -15.83 -42.07 -17.78
C PRO A 79 -17.19 -42.00 -17.06
N SER A 80 -17.34 -41.14 -16.05
CA SER A 80 -18.65 -40.82 -15.47
C SER A 80 -18.92 -39.32 -15.55
N SER A 81 -19.88 -39.00 -16.41
CA SER A 81 -20.57 -37.72 -16.55
C SER A 81 -21.35 -37.37 -15.29
N SER A 82 -21.16 -36.16 -14.76
CA SER A 82 -22.13 -35.51 -13.88
C SER A 82 -22.34 -34.07 -14.33
N THR A 83 -23.43 -33.90 -15.08
CA THR A 83 -24.16 -32.66 -15.32
C THR A 83 -24.70 -32.12 -14.00
N THR A 84 -24.35 -30.90 -13.63
CA THR A 84 -25.07 -30.13 -12.61
C THR A 84 -25.39 -28.76 -13.16
N GLN A 85 -26.69 -28.49 -13.20
CA GLN A 85 -27.33 -27.26 -13.64
C GLN A 85 -26.82 -26.04 -12.87
N GLU A 86 -26.43 -25.01 -13.60
CA GLU A 86 -26.29 -23.63 -13.13
C GLU A 86 -27.67 -23.08 -12.76
N GLY A 87 -27.89 -22.84 -11.47
CA GLY A 87 -28.94 -21.96 -10.98
C GLY A 87 -28.40 -20.53 -10.91
N LEU A 88 -28.85 -19.68 -11.82
CA LEU A 88 -28.59 -18.23 -11.80
C LEU A 88 -29.38 -17.58 -10.64
N SER A 89 -28.76 -17.49 -9.46
CA SER A 89 -29.20 -16.57 -8.42
C SER A 89 -28.53 -15.21 -8.63
N HIS A 90 -29.24 -14.28 -9.27
CA HIS A 90 -28.89 -12.85 -9.24
C HIS A 90 -29.06 -12.32 -7.82
N GLY A 91 -28.01 -12.44 -7.02
CA GLY A 91 -27.88 -11.71 -5.76
C GLY A 91 -27.59 -10.24 -6.04
N ALA A 92 -28.36 -9.34 -5.43
CA ALA A 92 -28.07 -7.91 -5.43
C ALA A 92 -26.66 -7.67 -4.88
N SER A 93 -25.87 -6.88 -5.60
CA SER A 93 -24.47 -6.54 -5.24
C SER A 93 -24.43 -5.73 -3.94
N TYR A 94 -23.81 -6.27 -2.89
CA TYR A 94 -23.70 -5.64 -1.56
C TYR A 94 -22.99 -4.27 -1.57
N PHE A 95 -22.16 -3.97 -2.58
CA PHE A 95 -21.55 -2.63 -2.70
C PHE A 95 -22.56 -1.54 -3.06
N ASP A 96 -23.72 -1.90 -3.62
CA ASP A 96 -24.86 -0.99 -3.80
C ASP A 96 -25.64 -0.80 -2.48
N ILE A 97 -25.53 -1.77 -1.56
CA ILE A 97 -26.14 -1.72 -0.22
C ILE A 97 -25.32 -0.81 0.69
N ILE A 98 -23.97 -0.86 0.68
CA ILE A 98 -23.12 0.04 1.49
C ILE A 98 -23.34 1.52 1.12
N GLN A 99 -23.78 1.83 -0.10
CA GLN A 99 -24.14 3.21 -0.48
C GLN A 99 -25.50 3.67 0.11
N ASN A 100 -26.30 2.75 0.64
CA ASN A 100 -27.68 2.98 1.11
C ASN A 100 -28.00 2.37 2.50
N ILE A 101 -27.01 2.08 3.35
CA ILE A 101 -27.28 1.59 4.72
C ILE A 101 -27.77 2.74 5.60
N ASP A 102 -29.04 2.68 5.98
CA ASP A 102 -29.58 3.34 7.16
C ASP A 102 -29.30 2.45 8.39
N LEU A 103 -28.75 3.02 9.46
CA LEU A 103 -28.03 2.31 10.53
C LEU A 103 -28.91 1.89 11.73
N GLU A 104 -30.23 1.75 11.56
CA GLU A 104 -31.15 1.58 12.70
C GLU A 104 -31.76 0.18 12.95
N ASP A 105 -31.50 -0.86 12.15
CA ASP A 105 -32.16 -2.18 12.37
C ASP A 105 -31.24 -3.24 12.99
N SER A 106 -31.67 -3.84 14.12
CA SER A 106 -31.00 -4.96 14.79
C SER A 106 -31.94 -6.16 14.98
N LEU A 107 -31.52 -7.33 14.47
CA LEU A 107 -32.15 -8.64 14.67
C LEU A 107 -31.22 -9.51 15.52
N PHE A 108 -31.69 -10.00 16.68
CA PHE A 108 -31.51 -11.33 17.30
C PHE A 108 -31.71 -11.26 18.84
N PRO A 109 -32.45 -12.22 19.46
CA PRO A 109 -32.67 -12.25 20.91
C PRO A 109 -31.58 -13.07 21.64
N SER A 110 -31.06 -12.54 22.74
CA SER A 110 -30.12 -13.24 23.64
C SER A 110 -30.82 -13.66 24.94
N THR A 111 -30.55 -14.88 25.38
CA THR A 111 -31.02 -15.47 26.64
C THR A 111 -29.80 -15.74 27.54
N SER A 112 -29.67 -15.05 28.69
CA SER A 112 -28.79 -15.45 29.82
C SER A 112 -28.99 -14.58 31.09
N PRO A 113 -28.63 -15.09 32.30
CA PRO A 113 -29.18 -14.71 33.63
C PRO A 113 -28.32 -13.67 34.41
N PRO A 114 -28.75 -13.18 35.59
CA PRO A 114 -28.27 -11.90 36.14
C PRO A 114 -26.98 -12.02 36.96
N SER A 115 -26.15 -10.98 36.87
CA SER A 115 -24.91 -10.79 37.64
C SER A 115 -25.09 -9.82 38.82
N ILE A 116 -24.30 -10.12 39.86
CA ILE A 116 -24.30 -9.56 41.21
C ILE A 116 -23.64 -8.17 41.24
N SER A 117 -24.17 -7.30 42.10
CA SER A 117 -23.81 -5.89 42.29
C SER A 117 -22.40 -5.67 42.88
N GLN A 118 -21.66 -4.74 42.28
CA GLN A 118 -20.49 -4.09 42.91
C GLN A 118 -20.67 -2.57 42.97
N SER A 119 -20.12 -2.01 44.05
CA SER A 119 -20.30 -0.68 44.62
C SER A 119 -19.65 0.47 43.84
N SER A 120 -20.25 1.64 44.01
CA SER A 120 -20.00 2.93 43.35
C SER A 120 -18.57 3.47 43.49
N LEU A 121 -17.98 3.86 42.35
CA LEU A 121 -16.87 4.81 42.24
C LEU A 121 -17.26 6.00 41.35
N ASP A 122 -16.47 7.07 41.49
CA ASP A 122 -16.62 8.44 40.99
C ASP A 122 -17.18 8.59 39.54
N PRO A 123 -18.25 9.38 39.32
CA PRO A 123 -18.88 9.57 38.00
C PRO A 123 -17.97 10.22 36.94
N GLN A 124 -16.89 10.92 37.31
CA GLN A 124 -16.01 11.55 36.32
C GLN A 124 -14.97 10.60 35.70
N LEU A 125 -14.60 9.51 36.38
CA LEU A 125 -13.68 8.50 35.83
C LEU A 125 -14.41 7.44 34.99
N SER A 126 -15.68 7.19 35.30
CA SER A 126 -16.49 6.17 34.61
C SER A 126 -16.72 6.47 33.12
N ALA A 127 -16.74 7.75 32.73
CA ALA A 127 -16.92 8.18 31.33
C ALA A 127 -15.70 7.95 30.43
N LEU A 128 -14.49 7.78 31.00
CA LEU A 128 -13.27 7.48 30.23
C LEU A 128 -13.10 5.98 29.93
N PHE A 129 -13.79 5.12 30.69
CA PHE A 129 -13.73 3.66 30.60
C PHE A 129 -15.03 3.02 30.14
N SER A 130 -16.00 3.81 29.67
CA SER A 130 -17.24 3.27 29.12
C SER A 130 -16.93 2.54 27.80
N ASP A 131 -17.13 1.23 27.80
CA ASP A 131 -17.04 0.39 26.61
C ASP A 131 -18.25 0.68 25.71
N PRO A 132 -18.08 1.26 24.51
CA PRO A 132 -19.18 1.52 23.59
C PRO A 132 -19.83 0.23 23.05
N PHE A 133 -19.19 -0.93 23.26
CA PHE A 133 -19.74 -2.24 22.92
C PHE A 133 -20.54 -2.87 24.08
N ALA A 134 -20.56 -2.24 25.25
CA ALA A 134 -21.33 -2.68 26.40
C ALA A 134 -22.60 -1.82 26.59
N SER A 135 -23.76 -2.42 26.31
CA SER A 135 -25.14 -2.06 26.71
C SER A 135 -26.02 -1.19 25.79
N SER A 136 -27.25 -1.70 25.55
CA SER A 136 -28.35 -1.10 24.77
C SER A 136 -29.41 -0.45 25.67
N PRO A 137 -29.94 0.75 25.34
CA PRO A 137 -31.17 1.27 25.93
C PRO A 137 -32.41 0.85 25.13
N VAL A 138 -33.53 0.66 25.84
CA VAL A 138 -34.85 0.23 25.34
C VAL A 138 -35.52 1.35 24.54
N SER A 139 -35.96 1.04 23.31
CA SER A 139 -36.70 1.97 22.43
C SER A 139 -38.18 1.59 22.24
N PRO A 140 -39.06 2.56 21.89
CA PRO A 140 -40.52 2.43 21.80
C PRO A 140 -41.02 2.02 20.39
N PRO A 141 -42.34 1.73 20.19
CA PRO A 141 -42.81 0.97 19.03
C PRO A 141 -42.97 1.80 17.74
N ILE A 142 -42.65 1.17 16.59
CA ILE A 142 -42.72 1.73 15.22
C ILE A 142 -43.95 1.16 14.46
N PRO A 143 -44.67 1.95 13.64
CA PRO A 143 -45.77 1.52 12.77
C PRO A 143 -45.30 0.95 11.39
N PRO A 144 -46.15 0.21 10.65
CA PRO A 144 -45.70 -0.66 9.55
C PRO A 144 -45.41 0.06 8.21
N PRO A 145 -44.54 -0.51 7.34
CA PRO A 145 -44.07 0.15 6.11
C PRO A 145 -44.94 -0.11 4.88
N GLN A 146 -45.01 0.89 4.00
CA GLN A 146 -45.59 0.81 2.65
C GLN A 146 -44.54 0.34 1.62
N VAL A 147 -44.96 -0.60 0.77
CA VAL A 147 -44.19 -1.17 -0.35
C VAL A 147 -44.27 -0.23 -1.55
N ASN A 148 -43.14 0.14 -2.15
CA ASN A 148 -43.09 0.69 -3.51
C ASN A 148 -42.07 -0.05 -4.38
N ILE A 149 -42.56 -0.41 -5.56
CA ILE A 149 -41.95 -1.24 -6.62
C ILE A 149 -41.52 -0.31 -7.77
N PHE A 150 -40.58 -0.78 -8.62
CA PHE A 150 -39.95 -0.19 -9.82
C PHE A 150 -38.64 0.58 -9.54
N GLY A 151 -37.46 0.27 -10.07
CA GLY A 151 -37.04 -0.62 -11.16
C GLY A 151 -36.39 0.19 -12.30
N THR A 152 -35.08 0.05 -12.55
CA THR A 152 -34.43 -0.17 -13.87
C THR A 152 -32.90 -0.14 -13.74
N SER A 153 -32.25 -1.15 -14.30
CA SER A 153 -30.80 -1.38 -14.37
C SER A 153 -30.11 -0.51 -15.43
N HIS A 154 -29.05 0.21 -15.05
CA HIS A 154 -28.16 0.92 -15.98
C HIS A 154 -26.84 0.16 -16.18
N THR A 155 -26.44 0.04 -17.45
CA THR A 155 -25.16 -0.52 -17.90
C THR A 155 -24.00 0.34 -17.43
N TYR A 156 -23.08 -0.27 -16.67
CA TYR A 156 -21.88 0.37 -16.12
C TYR A 156 -20.86 0.72 -17.22
N ARG A 157 -20.40 1.98 -17.24
CA ARG A 157 -19.29 2.48 -18.08
C ARG A 157 -18.18 2.99 -17.16
N PRO A 158 -17.03 2.30 -17.04
CA PRO A 158 -15.92 2.79 -16.25
C PRO A 158 -15.27 3.99 -16.97
N GLY A 159 -15.10 5.13 -16.27
CA GLY A 159 -14.28 6.26 -16.74
C GLY A 159 -14.86 7.69 -16.67
N ALA A 160 -15.95 7.96 -15.96
CA ALA A 160 -16.59 9.30 -15.98
C ALA A 160 -16.71 10.01 -14.62
N PHE A 161 -15.80 9.75 -13.67
CA PHE A 161 -15.68 10.61 -12.49
C PHE A 161 -14.20 10.86 -12.23
N PHE A 162 -13.72 12.03 -12.64
CA PHE A 162 -12.73 12.92 -12.00
C PHE A 162 -12.33 13.99 -13.02
N GLU A 163 -13.26 14.91 -13.33
CA GLU A 163 -12.93 16.24 -13.83
C GLU A 163 -13.35 17.25 -12.76
N THR A 164 -12.50 17.45 -11.76
CA THR A 164 -12.55 18.67 -10.96
C THR A 164 -11.87 19.76 -11.78
N SER A 165 -12.67 20.59 -12.43
CA SER A 165 -12.20 21.82 -13.07
C SER A 165 -11.36 22.62 -12.07
N ALA A 166 -10.09 22.85 -12.41
CA ALA A 166 -9.24 23.77 -11.66
C ALA A 166 -9.86 25.17 -11.71
N ALA A 167 -10.27 25.68 -10.54
CA ALA A 167 -10.70 27.06 -10.40
C ALA A 167 -9.47 27.97 -10.51
N THR A 168 -9.31 28.61 -11.66
CA THR A 168 -8.32 29.68 -11.90
C THR A 168 -8.71 30.91 -11.08
N TYR A 169 -8.08 31.13 -9.92
CA TYR A 169 -8.22 32.38 -9.19
C TYR A 169 -7.30 33.45 -9.79
N ASN A 170 -7.86 34.27 -10.68
CA ASN A 170 -7.27 35.56 -11.04
C ASN A 170 -7.54 36.57 -9.92
N LEU A 171 -6.48 36.98 -9.22
CA LEU A 171 -6.49 38.07 -8.25
C LEU A 171 -6.51 39.42 -8.97
N SER A 172 -7.68 40.04 -9.03
CA SER A 172 -7.85 41.46 -9.36
C SER A 172 -8.40 42.21 -8.14
N GLN A 173 -7.59 43.11 -7.57
CA GLN A 173 -8.00 44.04 -6.51
C GLN A 173 -9.00 45.08 -7.04
N PRO A 174 -10.02 45.47 -6.26
CA PRO A 174 -10.70 46.74 -6.42
C PRO A 174 -10.38 47.72 -5.27
N PRO A 175 -10.55 49.03 -5.50
CA PRO A 175 -10.05 50.09 -4.63
C PRO A 175 -10.98 50.41 -3.45
N ARG A 176 -10.38 51.02 -2.43
CA ARG A 176 -11.00 51.62 -1.24
C ARG A 176 -12.21 52.50 -1.60
N ASN A 177 -13.30 52.31 -0.87
CA ASN A 177 -14.22 53.39 -0.53
C ASN A 177 -14.74 53.24 0.89
N ALA A 178 -14.75 54.37 1.60
CA ALA A 178 -15.21 54.51 2.97
C ALA A 178 -16.68 54.93 3.00
N ALA A 179 -17.52 54.18 3.72
CA ALA A 179 -18.73 54.71 4.35
C ALA A 179 -19.23 53.74 5.44
N SER A 180 -19.61 54.36 6.55
CA SER A 180 -20.17 53.85 7.80
C SER A 180 -21.46 53.01 7.62
N ILE A 181 -21.72 52.06 8.55
CA ILE A 181 -22.96 51.93 9.37
C ILE A 181 -23.13 50.49 9.90
N VAL A 182 -23.14 50.40 11.25
CA VAL A 182 -23.86 49.47 12.14
C VAL A 182 -23.57 47.96 12.06
N SER A 183 -22.84 47.49 13.07
CA SER A 183 -22.62 46.09 13.43
C SER A 183 -23.90 45.39 13.89
N PRO A 184 -24.22 44.19 13.37
CA PRO A 184 -24.95 43.19 14.13
C PRO A 184 -23.95 42.22 14.79
N SER A 185 -24.24 41.88 16.03
CA SER A 185 -23.50 40.95 16.87
C SER A 185 -23.33 39.60 16.16
N ILE A 186 -22.09 39.27 15.79
CA ILE A 186 -21.73 37.94 15.29
C ILE A 186 -21.86 36.97 16.47
N PRO A 187 -22.70 35.91 16.38
CA PRO A 187 -22.64 34.84 17.37
C PRO A 187 -21.27 34.17 17.20
N LEU A 188 -20.45 34.22 18.25
CA LEU A 188 -19.21 33.45 18.34
C LEU A 188 -19.50 32.01 17.93
N SER A 189 -18.99 31.63 16.76
CA SER A 189 -18.94 30.23 16.35
C SER A 189 -18.17 29.47 17.43
N ARG A 190 -18.93 28.67 18.17
CA ARG A 190 -18.44 27.77 19.21
C ARG A 190 -17.44 26.84 18.55
N VAL A 191 -16.14 27.08 18.74
CA VAL A 191 -15.09 26.12 18.44
C VAL A 191 -15.49 24.83 19.15
N SER A 192 -15.91 23.82 18.38
CA SER A 192 -16.35 22.56 18.95
C SER A 192 -15.12 21.89 19.56
N SER A 193 -15.05 21.86 20.88
CA SER A 193 -14.15 20.96 21.59
C SER A 193 -14.43 19.53 21.16
N PRO A 194 -13.40 18.66 21.09
CA PRO A 194 -13.57 17.31 20.61
C PRO A 194 -14.60 16.56 21.47
N PRO A 195 -15.28 15.56 20.91
CA PRO A 195 -15.99 14.60 21.73
C PRO A 195 -15.01 13.95 22.71
N THR A 196 -15.05 14.36 23.97
CA THR A 196 -14.39 13.64 25.08
C THR A 196 -14.95 12.23 25.25
N ASN A 197 -16.12 11.97 24.68
CA ASN A 197 -16.77 10.68 24.61
C ASN A 197 -16.31 9.90 23.36
N THR A 198 -15.64 8.77 23.58
CA THR A 198 -15.18 7.84 22.53
C THR A 198 -16.30 7.43 21.57
N HIS A 199 -17.52 7.27 22.06
CA HIS A 199 -18.70 6.92 21.26
C HIS A 199 -18.99 7.99 20.20
N ARG A 200 -19.01 9.25 20.62
CA ARG A 200 -19.31 10.39 19.75
C ARG A 200 -18.23 10.60 18.69
N ALA A 201 -16.97 10.30 19.00
CA ALA A 201 -15.88 10.31 18.02
C ALA A 201 -16.07 9.23 16.94
N LEU A 202 -16.49 8.02 17.32
CA LEU A 202 -16.79 6.93 16.39
C LEU A 202 -17.98 7.29 15.49
N GLU A 203 -19.10 7.73 16.06
CA GLU A 203 -20.29 8.15 15.29
C GLU A 203 -19.96 9.25 14.28
N GLN A 204 -19.14 10.23 14.69
CA GLN A 204 -18.81 11.38 13.84
C GLN A 204 -17.80 11.04 12.74
N TRP A 205 -16.76 10.27 13.05
CA TRP A 205 -15.61 10.13 12.14
C TRP A 205 -15.53 8.77 11.45
N ALA A 206 -16.08 7.69 12.03
CA ALA A 206 -15.95 6.36 11.43
C ALA A 206 -16.67 6.23 10.08
N PRO A 207 -17.94 6.66 9.91
CA PRO A 207 -18.66 6.49 8.64
C PRO A 207 -17.94 7.12 7.43
N PRO A 208 -17.50 8.40 7.45
CA PRO A 208 -16.79 8.99 6.31
C PRO A 208 -15.40 8.36 6.06
N LEU A 209 -14.69 7.91 7.10
CA LEU A 209 -13.41 7.20 6.94
C LEU A 209 -13.60 5.83 6.28
N ILE A 210 -14.59 5.05 6.74
CA ILE A 210 -14.96 3.75 6.14
C ILE A 210 -15.39 3.96 4.69
N LYS A 211 -16.23 4.97 4.42
CA LYS A 211 -16.68 5.30 3.07
C LYS A 211 -15.49 5.61 2.17
N HIS A 212 -14.60 6.53 2.56
CA HIS A 212 -13.42 6.88 1.76
C HIS A 212 -12.50 5.68 1.52
N TYR A 213 -12.30 4.84 2.55
CA TYR A 213 -11.52 3.63 2.41
C TYR A 213 -12.11 2.70 1.34
N ASN A 214 -13.42 2.48 1.37
CA ASN A 214 -14.11 1.59 0.44
C ASN A 214 -14.25 2.16 -0.97
N THR A 215 -14.45 3.48 -1.12
CA THR A 215 -14.71 4.08 -2.44
C THR A 215 -13.47 4.63 -3.13
N VAL A 216 -12.37 4.84 -2.39
CA VAL A 216 -11.16 5.47 -2.93
C VAL A 216 -9.93 4.59 -2.73
N ILE A 217 -9.64 4.24 -1.48
CA ILE A 217 -8.39 3.54 -1.14
C ILE A 217 -8.37 2.10 -1.65
N LEU A 218 -9.43 1.32 -1.44
CA LEU A 218 -9.49 -0.08 -1.89
C LEU A 218 -9.43 -0.20 -3.41
N PRO A 219 -10.21 0.56 -4.20
CA PRO A 219 -10.06 0.57 -5.66
C PRO A 219 -8.66 0.93 -6.12
N GLU A 220 -8.02 1.93 -5.48
CA GLU A 220 -6.64 2.29 -5.79
C GLU A 220 -5.65 1.16 -5.48
N LYS A 221 -5.80 0.46 -4.35
CA LYS A 221 -4.91 -0.64 -3.95
C LYS A 221 -5.00 -1.83 -4.89
N PHE A 222 -6.21 -2.18 -5.33
CA PHE A 222 -6.50 -3.30 -6.23
C PHE A 222 -6.95 -2.80 -7.60
N TRP A 223 -6.21 -1.81 -8.11
CA TRP A 223 -6.56 -1.09 -9.32
C TRP A 223 -6.83 -2.02 -10.51
N LYS A 224 -5.92 -2.95 -10.77
CA LYS A 224 -6.03 -3.86 -11.90
C LYS A 224 -7.31 -4.72 -11.84
N ASP A 225 -7.69 -5.18 -10.65
CA ASP A 225 -8.91 -5.95 -10.44
C ASP A 225 -10.17 -5.10 -10.68
N THR A 226 -10.21 -3.88 -10.13
CA THR A 226 -11.36 -2.97 -10.27
C THR A 226 -11.57 -2.42 -11.68
N GLN A 227 -10.58 -2.55 -12.56
CA GLN A 227 -10.74 -2.30 -13.98
C GLN A 227 -11.55 -3.35 -14.72
N LYS A 228 -11.66 -4.56 -14.16
CA LYS A 228 -12.35 -5.66 -14.82
C LYS A 228 -13.71 -5.94 -14.23
N VAL A 229 -13.81 -5.90 -12.91
CA VAL A 229 -15.04 -6.24 -12.19
C VAL A 229 -15.29 -5.24 -11.05
N PRO A 230 -16.57 -5.04 -10.65
CA PRO A 230 -16.89 -4.27 -9.46
C PRO A 230 -16.23 -4.86 -8.20
N MET A 231 -16.07 -4.04 -7.16
CA MET A 231 -15.50 -4.46 -5.88
C MET A 231 -16.26 -5.61 -5.20
N GLY A 232 -17.53 -5.84 -5.52
CA GLY A 232 -18.28 -7.00 -5.02
C GLY A 232 -17.82 -8.35 -5.58
N GLN A 233 -17.06 -8.33 -6.67
CA GLN A 233 -16.80 -9.51 -7.50
C GLN A 233 -15.31 -9.81 -7.68
N PHE A 234 -14.41 -8.89 -7.30
CA PHE A 234 -12.99 -9.19 -7.36
C PHE A 234 -12.55 -10.18 -6.27
N ARG A 235 -11.43 -10.87 -6.52
CA ARG A 235 -10.91 -12.01 -5.75
C ARG A 235 -10.86 -11.83 -4.23
N HIS A 236 -10.70 -10.61 -3.73
CA HIS A 236 -10.58 -10.31 -2.29
C HIS A 236 -11.88 -9.87 -1.63
N ALA A 237 -13.00 -9.77 -2.37
CA ALA A 237 -14.26 -9.26 -1.83
C ALA A 237 -14.75 -10.00 -0.55
N PRO A 238 -14.72 -11.36 -0.48
CA PRO A 238 -15.14 -12.07 0.73
C PRO A 238 -14.23 -11.78 1.93
N LEU A 239 -12.92 -11.70 1.70
CA LEU A 239 -11.92 -11.46 2.76
C LEU A 239 -11.99 -10.01 3.27
N ILE A 240 -12.24 -9.04 2.39
CA ILE A 240 -12.48 -7.65 2.77
C ILE A 240 -13.76 -7.54 3.59
N HIS A 241 -14.81 -8.26 3.21
CA HIS A 241 -16.05 -8.26 3.98
C HIS A 241 -15.82 -8.82 5.39
N ALA A 242 -15.13 -9.96 5.51
CA ALA A 242 -14.77 -10.53 6.81
C ALA A 242 -13.89 -9.57 7.64
N ASP A 243 -12.92 -8.90 7.03
CA ASP A 243 -12.06 -7.88 7.65
C ASP A 243 -12.89 -6.70 8.20
N MET A 244 -13.91 -6.25 7.45
CA MET A 244 -14.82 -5.19 7.90
C MET A 244 -15.76 -5.66 9.02
N GLN A 245 -16.26 -6.89 8.97
CA GLN A 245 -17.05 -7.47 10.05
C GLN A 245 -16.23 -7.55 11.34
N ALA A 246 -14.98 -8.00 11.25
CA ALA A 246 -14.05 -8.02 12.38
C ALA A 246 -13.83 -6.60 12.95
N CYS A 247 -13.84 -5.56 12.09
CA CYS A 247 -13.71 -4.18 12.57
C CYS A 247 -14.93 -3.80 13.42
N MET A 248 -16.13 -4.26 13.07
CA MET A 248 -17.34 -3.95 13.83
C MET A 248 -17.44 -4.72 15.15
N THR A 249 -16.72 -5.83 15.30
CA THR A 249 -16.79 -6.69 16.50
C THR A 249 -15.61 -6.52 17.45
N GLU A 250 -14.45 -6.07 16.97
CA GLU A 250 -13.23 -5.97 17.76
C GLU A 250 -12.73 -4.51 17.88
N PRO A 251 -12.64 -3.94 19.10
CA PRO A 251 -12.24 -2.55 19.28
C PRO A 251 -10.84 -2.23 18.74
N ALA A 252 -9.87 -3.11 18.98
CA ALA A 252 -8.50 -2.92 18.47
C ALA A 252 -8.48 -2.87 16.94
N HIS A 253 -9.27 -3.75 16.31
CA HIS A 253 -9.38 -3.86 14.87
C HIS A 253 -10.04 -2.62 14.25
N MET A 254 -11.15 -2.14 14.84
CA MET A 254 -11.81 -0.89 14.45
C MET A 254 -10.86 0.30 14.51
N TYR A 255 -10.24 0.54 15.66
CA TYR A 255 -9.44 1.73 15.87
C TYR A 255 -8.16 1.72 15.03
N ALA A 256 -7.52 0.55 14.87
CA ALA A 256 -6.35 0.43 14.00
C ALA A 256 -6.73 0.69 12.53
N PHE A 257 -7.88 0.18 12.09
CA PHE A 257 -8.44 0.45 10.77
C PHE A 257 -8.68 1.95 10.55
N LEU A 258 -9.39 2.62 11.46
CA LEU A 258 -9.72 4.04 11.35
C LEU A 258 -8.46 4.92 11.40
N ALA A 259 -7.46 4.58 12.22
CA ALA A 259 -6.18 5.27 12.24
C ALA A 259 -5.47 5.19 10.87
N SER A 260 -5.44 3.99 10.27
CA SER A 260 -4.86 3.77 8.95
C SER A 260 -5.64 4.48 7.84
N ALA A 261 -6.97 4.41 7.87
CA ALA A 261 -7.84 5.06 6.89
C ALA A 261 -7.70 6.59 6.94
N ALA A 262 -7.68 7.17 8.14
CA ALA A 262 -7.47 8.61 8.32
C ALA A 262 -6.10 9.05 7.79
N ALA A 263 -5.02 8.31 8.13
CA ALA A 263 -3.69 8.61 7.61
C ALA A 263 -3.60 8.51 6.08
N GLN A 264 -4.27 7.52 5.48
CA GLN A 264 -4.33 7.36 4.01
C GLN A 264 -5.15 8.48 3.35
N MET A 265 -6.25 8.91 3.96
CA MET A 265 -7.03 10.05 3.50
C MET A 265 -6.19 11.33 3.51
N VAL A 266 -5.49 11.62 4.60
CA VAL A 266 -4.60 12.79 4.66
C VAL A 266 -3.49 12.70 3.62
N ALA A 267 -2.82 11.54 3.52
CA ALA A 267 -1.74 11.35 2.56
C ALA A 267 -2.19 11.49 1.10
N ARG A 268 -3.46 11.17 0.81
CA ARG A 268 -4.02 11.23 -0.54
C ARG A 268 -4.59 12.61 -0.87
N GLU A 269 -5.42 13.14 0.02
CA GLU A 269 -6.25 14.32 -0.22
C GLU A 269 -5.60 15.60 0.33
N GLY A 270 -4.50 15.49 1.06
CA GLY A 270 -3.84 16.58 1.78
C GLY A 270 -4.59 17.04 3.04
N ARG A 271 -5.77 16.48 3.31
CA ARG A 271 -6.65 16.86 4.43
C ARG A 271 -7.63 15.74 4.79
N LEU A 272 -8.33 15.89 5.91
CA LEU A 272 -9.46 15.05 6.27
C LEU A 272 -10.76 15.54 5.62
N LEU A 273 -11.46 14.65 4.93
CA LEU A 273 -12.77 14.88 4.33
C LEU A 273 -13.89 14.55 5.33
N LEU A 274 -13.82 15.17 6.50
CA LEU A 274 -14.71 14.89 7.64
C LEU A 274 -15.57 16.13 7.97
N PRO A 275 -16.81 15.95 8.48
CA PRO A 275 -17.67 17.07 8.84
C PRO A 275 -17.16 17.80 10.10
N ASN A 276 -17.11 19.13 10.03
CA ASN A 276 -16.72 20.02 11.14
C ASN A 276 -15.30 19.79 11.67
N VAL A 277 -14.35 19.48 10.78
CA VAL A 277 -12.96 19.19 11.14
C VAL A 277 -12.08 20.37 10.74
N SER A 278 -11.28 20.85 11.69
CA SER A 278 -10.31 21.94 11.48
C SER A 278 -8.99 21.43 10.89
N GLU A 279 -8.09 22.32 10.47
CA GLU A 279 -6.75 21.91 10.00
C GLU A 279 -5.96 21.16 11.08
N ASP A 280 -6.03 21.62 12.34
CA ASP A 280 -5.40 20.96 13.49
C ASP A 280 -5.86 19.51 13.66
N ASP A 281 -7.10 19.20 13.29
CA ASP A 281 -7.66 17.86 13.42
C ASP A 281 -7.07 16.86 12.41
N THR A 282 -6.43 17.35 11.34
CA THR A 282 -5.72 16.52 10.34
C THR A 282 -4.69 15.60 10.99
N HIS A 283 -4.00 16.09 12.02
CA HIS A 283 -3.04 15.30 12.78
C HIS A 283 -3.68 14.63 14.01
N ARG A 284 -4.68 15.26 14.62
CA ARG A 284 -5.29 14.78 15.87
C ARG A 284 -6.15 13.54 15.67
N VAL A 285 -6.94 13.46 14.59
CA VAL A 285 -7.87 12.33 14.37
C VAL A 285 -7.11 11.00 14.16
N PRO A 286 -6.10 10.89 13.28
CA PRO A 286 -5.30 9.68 13.17
C PRO A 286 -4.64 9.29 14.50
N MET A 287 -4.11 10.27 15.25
CA MET A 287 -3.46 10.04 16.54
C MET A 287 -4.42 9.58 17.64
N PHE A 288 -5.66 10.10 17.65
CA PHE A 288 -6.71 9.65 18.55
C PHE A 288 -7.00 8.16 18.35
N PHE A 289 -7.28 7.76 17.11
CA PHE A 289 -7.57 6.35 16.79
C PHE A 289 -6.35 5.45 17.01
N LYS A 290 -5.14 5.92 16.68
CA LYS A 290 -3.89 5.19 16.97
C LYS A 290 -3.75 4.89 18.46
N THR A 291 -3.98 5.88 19.32
CA THR A 291 -3.89 5.73 20.78
C THR A 291 -4.92 4.73 21.30
N LYS A 292 -6.18 4.83 20.83
CA LYS A 292 -7.25 3.89 21.22
C LYS A 292 -6.99 2.46 20.75
N ALA A 293 -6.45 2.30 19.55
CA ALA A 293 -6.04 1.01 19.01
C ALA A 293 -4.95 0.37 19.87
N LEU A 294 -3.94 1.13 20.28
CA LEU A 294 -2.87 0.63 21.15
C LEU A 294 -3.39 0.20 22.52
N GLN A 295 -4.28 0.98 23.14
CA GLN A 295 -4.91 0.62 24.41
C GLN A 295 -5.69 -0.70 24.29
N ALA A 296 -6.54 -0.82 23.26
CA ALA A 296 -7.33 -2.02 23.03
C ALA A 296 -6.45 -3.25 22.71
N LEU A 297 -5.38 -3.06 21.92
CA LEU A 297 -4.45 -4.11 21.57
C LEU A 297 -3.63 -4.58 22.79
N GLN A 298 -3.22 -3.67 23.67
CA GLN A 298 -2.53 -4.01 24.92
C GLN A 298 -3.41 -4.89 25.81
N VAL A 299 -4.70 -4.55 25.95
CA VAL A 299 -5.66 -5.39 26.69
C VAL A 299 -5.81 -6.76 26.04
N LYS A 300 -5.94 -6.81 24.70
CA LYS A 300 -6.05 -8.07 23.94
C LYS A 300 -4.85 -8.98 24.18
N ILE A 301 -3.63 -8.43 24.09
CA ILE A 301 -2.37 -9.15 24.32
C ILE A 301 -2.22 -9.57 25.79
N ALA A 302 -2.56 -8.70 26.74
CA ALA A 302 -2.49 -9.01 28.17
C ALA A 302 -3.41 -10.18 28.55
N ASN A 303 -4.54 -10.32 27.86
CA ASN A 303 -5.46 -11.44 28.00
C ASN A 303 -5.02 -12.72 27.26
N GLY A 304 -3.82 -12.72 26.65
CA GLY A 304 -3.24 -13.89 25.98
C GLY A 304 -3.73 -14.14 24.55
N HIS A 305 -4.50 -13.22 23.96
CA HIS A 305 -5.04 -13.37 22.60
C HIS A 305 -4.03 -12.90 21.55
N LEU A 306 -3.06 -13.77 21.25
CA LEU A 306 -2.11 -13.59 20.16
C LEU A 306 -2.62 -14.34 18.91
N ASP A 307 -3.33 -13.62 18.06
CA ASP A 307 -3.95 -14.14 16.83
C ASP A 307 -3.53 -13.32 15.59
N GLN A 308 -3.99 -13.76 14.41
CA GLN A 308 -3.76 -13.05 13.15
C GLN A 308 -4.35 -11.63 13.16
N HIS A 309 -5.47 -11.40 13.86
CA HIS A 309 -6.09 -10.07 13.95
C HIS A 309 -5.18 -9.08 14.67
N ALA A 310 -4.52 -9.47 15.76
CA ALA A 310 -3.54 -8.64 16.45
C ALA A 310 -2.37 -8.25 15.53
N ALA A 311 -1.93 -9.15 14.64
CA ALA A 311 -0.91 -8.84 13.64
C ALA A 311 -1.44 -7.88 12.56
N VAL A 312 -2.68 -8.07 12.09
CA VAL A 312 -3.32 -7.14 11.14
C VAL A 312 -3.46 -5.73 11.76
N ASP A 313 -3.74 -5.63 13.06
CA ASP A 313 -3.84 -4.37 13.78
C ASP A 313 -2.49 -3.66 13.88
N LEU A 314 -1.43 -4.39 14.25
CA LEU A 314 -0.06 -3.87 14.23
C LEU A 314 0.37 -3.43 12.82
N HIS A 315 0.02 -4.20 11.80
CA HIS A 315 0.27 -3.83 10.41
C HIS A 315 -0.45 -2.53 10.02
N ARG A 316 -1.70 -2.31 10.46
CA ARG A 316 -2.44 -1.06 10.22
C ARG A 316 -1.85 0.14 10.97
N LEU A 317 -1.34 -0.06 12.19
CA LEU A 317 -0.63 0.97 12.95
C LEU A 317 0.70 1.33 12.30
N TYR A 318 1.43 0.34 11.78
CA TYR A 318 2.60 0.55 10.94
C TYR A 318 2.22 1.34 9.67
N ALA A 319 1.14 0.95 8.99
CA ALA A 319 0.64 1.65 7.81
C ALA A 319 0.32 3.13 8.10
N ALA A 320 -0.35 3.42 9.21
CA ALA A 320 -0.64 4.79 9.61
C ALA A 320 0.64 5.63 9.73
N GLY A 321 1.69 5.09 10.34
CA GLY A 321 3.00 5.76 10.43
C GLY A 321 3.65 6.00 9.07
N ILE A 322 3.63 5.02 8.16
CA ILE A 322 4.18 5.14 6.81
C ILE A 322 3.42 6.16 5.95
N HIS A 323 2.09 6.22 6.07
CA HIS A 323 1.29 7.18 5.31
C HIS A 323 1.42 8.61 5.86
N SER A 324 1.67 8.77 7.16
CA SER A 324 1.99 10.06 7.77
C SER A 324 3.47 10.45 7.65
N ASP A 325 4.29 9.70 6.91
CA ASP A 325 5.74 9.89 6.78
C ASP A 325 6.51 9.97 8.12
N ASN A 326 5.94 9.37 9.17
CA ASN A 326 6.55 9.28 10.50
C ASN A 326 7.14 7.87 10.72
N TYR A 327 8.28 7.63 10.06
CA TYR A 327 8.97 6.35 10.07
C TYR A 327 9.46 5.94 11.47
N GLU A 328 9.86 6.91 12.29
CA GLU A 328 10.30 6.66 13.66
C GLU A 328 9.16 6.10 14.52
N ALA A 329 7.97 6.70 14.42
CA ALA A 329 6.79 6.19 15.12
C ALA A 329 6.21 4.91 14.49
N ALA A 330 6.58 4.58 13.25
CA ALA A 330 6.16 3.36 12.56
C ALA A 330 7.03 2.14 12.96
N GLU A 331 8.32 2.37 13.25
CA GLU A 331 9.30 1.32 13.49
C GLU A 331 8.92 0.33 14.61
N PRO A 332 8.48 0.78 15.80
CA PRO A 332 8.10 -0.15 16.87
C PRO A 332 6.94 -1.06 16.46
N HIS A 333 5.97 -0.55 15.69
CA HIS A 333 4.83 -1.34 15.21
C HIS A 333 5.28 -2.40 14.20
N PHE A 334 6.24 -2.08 13.34
CA PHE A 334 6.78 -3.06 12.40
C PHE A 334 7.60 -4.16 13.10
N GLN A 335 8.40 -3.81 14.10
CA GLN A 335 9.14 -4.81 14.90
C GLN A 335 8.21 -5.73 15.67
N ALA A 336 7.13 -5.17 16.25
CA ALA A 336 6.09 -5.94 16.90
C ALA A 336 5.37 -6.86 15.92
N LEU A 337 5.05 -6.37 14.71
CA LEU A 337 4.47 -7.18 13.63
C LEU A 337 5.37 -8.37 13.28
N LEU A 338 6.67 -8.15 13.04
CA LEU A 338 7.61 -9.23 12.72
C LEU A 338 7.66 -10.28 13.84
N SER A 339 7.74 -9.82 15.09
CA SER A 339 7.78 -10.71 16.27
C SER A 339 6.51 -11.55 16.39
N LEU A 340 5.35 -10.95 16.09
CA LEU A 340 4.07 -11.65 16.14
C LEU A 340 3.89 -12.62 14.97
N VAL A 341 4.30 -12.24 13.76
CA VAL A 341 4.32 -13.14 12.59
C VAL A 341 5.19 -14.36 12.88
N ASP A 342 6.39 -14.17 13.44
CA ASP A 342 7.26 -15.27 13.83
C ASP A 342 6.59 -16.16 14.91
N ALA A 343 5.94 -15.56 15.90
CA ALA A 343 5.23 -16.28 16.96
C ALA A 343 4.02 -17.08 16.44
N LEU A 344 3.34 -16.60 15.39
CA LEU A 344 2.21 -17.27 14.74
C LEU A 344 2.66 -18.40 13.81
N GLY A 345 3.96 -18.55 13.53
CA GLY A 345 4.49 -19.60 12.65
C GLY A 345 4.83 -19.12 11.23
N GLY A 346 4.93 -17.80 11.02
CA GLY A 346 5.36 -17.18 9.77
C GLY A 346 4.22 -16.62 8.92
N LEU A 347 4.57 -16.01 7.78
CA LEU A 347 3.62 -15.32 6.90
C LEU A 347 2.57 -16.23 6.24
N SER A 348 2.81 -17.54 6.19
CA SER A 348 1.87 -18.51 5.62
C SER A 348 0.59 -18.71 6.44
N THR A 349 0.50 -18.15 7.65
CA THR A 349 -0.71 -18.24 8.49
C THR A 349 -1.77 -17.20 8.16
N PHE A 350 -1.48 -16.29 7.24
CA PHE A 350 -2.38 -15.22 6.82
C PHE A 350 -3.08 -15.61 5.51
N ASP A 351 -4.32 -15.14 5.34
CA ASP A 351 -5.00 -15.25 4.05
C ASP A 351 -4.32 -14.40 2.98
N ASP A 352 -4.63 -14.71 1.71
CA ASP A 352 -4.03 -14.04 0.55
C ASP A 352 -4.22 -12.50 0.56
N TYR A 353 -5.33 -12.00 1.10
CA TYR A 353 -5.64 -10.56 1.14
C TYR A 353 -4.76 -9.82 2.14
N GLN A 354 -4.63 -10.34 3.37
CA GLN A 354 -3.78 -9.71 4.38
C GLN A 354 -2.30 -9.82 4.00
N LEU A 355 -1.90 -10.95 3.45
CA LEU A 355 -0.54 -11.21 3.00
C LEU A 355 -0.12 -10.23 1.90
N GLU A 356 -0.96 -10.05 0.88
CA GLU A 356 -0.70 -9.09 -0.20
C GLU A 356 -0.64 -7.65 0.33
N LYS A 357 -1.51 -7.26 1.28
CA LYS A 357 -1.46 -5.93 1.92
C LYS A 357 -0.17 -5.69 2.69
N ILE A 358 0.27 -6.68 3.48
CA ILE A 358 1.50 -6.62 4.26
C ILE A 358 2.71 -6.41 3.35
N PHE A 359 2.82 -7.19 2.26
CA PHE A 359 3.89 -7.04 1.28
C PHE A 359 3.82 -5.72 0.51
N MET A 360 2.61 -5.30 0.12
CA MET A 360 2.39 -4.05 -0.60
C MET A 360 2.88 -2.86 0.22
N LEU A 361 2.57 -2.81 1.51
CA LEU A 361 3.00 -1.71 2.38
C LEU A 361 4.52 -1.71 2.60
N ASP A 362 5.15 -2.87 2.80
CA ASP A 362 6.62 -2.96 2.96
C ASP A 362 7.35 -2.49 1.69
N CYS A 363 6.84 -2.85 0.51
CA CYS A 363 7.35 -2.34 -0.77
C CYS A 363 7.12 -0.83 -0.93
N VAL A 364 5.95 -0.32 -0.56
CA VAL A 364 5.65 1.13 -0.62
C VAL A 364 6.55 1.93 0.32
N ALA A 365 6.71 1.48 1.57
CA ALA A 365 7.58 2.12 2.56
C ALA A 365 9.04 2.14 2.08
N SER A 366 9.48 1.05 1.46
CA SER A 366 10.82 0.92 0.89
C SER A 366 11.01 1.80 -0.34
N LEU A 367 10.01 1.83 -1.24
CA LEU A 367 10.03 2.66 -2.45
C LEU A 367 10.17 4.15 -2.11
N LYS A 368 9.38 4.65 -1.14
CA LYS A 368 9.45 6.04 -0.68
C LYS A 368 10.85 6.51 -0.28
N ARG A 369 11.73 5.59 0.13
CA ARG A 369 13.10 5.88 0.59
C ARG A 369 14.18 5.24 -0.28
N LEU A 370 13.79 4.56 -1.36
CA LEU A 370 14.64 3.62 -2.11
C LEU A 370 15.44 2.69 -1.19
N GLY A 371 14.81 2.30 -0.08
CA GLY A 371 15.35 1.37 0.90
C GLY A 371 15.05 -0.08 0.53
N VAL A 372 15.53 -0.99 1.36
CA VAL A 372 15.33 -2.43 1.18
C VAL A 372 14.05 -2.86 1.91
N PRO A 373 13.12 -3.54 1.23
CA PRO A 373 11.99 -4.19 1.89
C PRO A 373 12.48 -5.20 2.92
N ARG A 374 11.77 -5.25 4.04
CA ARG A 374 12.23 -5.97 5.23
C ARG A 374 11.58 -7.33 5.39
N LEU A 375 10.46 -7.55 4.71
CA LEU A 375 9.84 -8.85 4.61
C LEU A 375 10.58 -9.72 3.60
N ILE A 376 10.77 -10.99 3.97
CA ILE A 376 11.40 -11.97 3.09
C ILE A 376 10.35 -12.43 2.09
N VAL A 377 10.66 -12.32 0.80
CA VAL A 377 9.84 -12.90 -0.26
C VAL A 377 9.92 -14.42 -0.16
N THR A 378 8.81 -15.02 0.25
CA THR A 378 8.61 -16.47 0.28
C THR A 378 7.58 -16.93 -0.76
N LEU A 379 6.89 -15.98 -1.40
CA LEU A 379 5.76 -16.21 -2.28
C LEU A 379 6.06 -15.58 -3.64
N ASP A 380 6.99 -16.21 -4.36
CA ASP A 380 7.15 -15.92 -5.78
C ASP A 380 6.28 -16.91 -6.56
N PRO A 381 5.23 -16.45 -7.28
CA PRO A 381 4.44 -17.33 -8.13
C PRO A 381 5.25 -17.89 -9.32
N GLY A 382 6.47 -17.40 -9.55
CA GLY A 382 7.33 -17.81 -10.64
C GLY A 382 6.94 -17.20 -11.99
N PRO A 383 7.59 -17.64 -13.08
CA PRO A 383 7.22 -17.24 -14.43
C PRO A 383 5.81 -17.76 -14.78
N LEU A 384 5.25 -17.22 -15.86
CA LEU A 384 3.97 -17.71 -16.37
C LEU A 384 4.10 -19.17 -16.87
N PRO A 385 3.06 -20.01 -16.68
CA PRO A 385 3.05 -21.34 -17.29
C PRO A 385 3.13 -21.26 -18.82
N ASP A 386 3.88 -22.16 -19.46
CA ASP A 386 4.15 -22.14 -20.90
C ASP A 386 2.88 -22.07 -21.76
N GLY A 387 1.83 -22.81 -21.38
CA GLY A 387 0.55 -22.78 -22.12
C GLY A 387 -0.13 -21.40 -22.09
N LEU A 388 -0.01 -20.68 -20.98
CA LEU A 388 -0.54 -19.33 -20.83
C LEU A 388 0.35 -18.32 -21.55
N LEU A 389 1.68 -18.49 -21.51
CA LEU A 389 2.63 -17.69 -22.29
C LEU A 389 2.32 -17.77 -23.78
N LEU A 390 2.15 -18.97 -24.34
CA LEU A 390 1.81 -19.16 -25.75
C LEU A 390 0.49 -18.46 -26.12
N SER A 391 -0.51 -18.54 -25.24
CA SER A 391 -1.80 -17.87 -25.43
C SER A 391 -1.63 -16.35 -25.46
N ILE A 392 -0.85 -15.80 -24.52
CA ILE A 392 -0.55 -14.37 -24.45
C ILE A 392 0.27 -13.92 -25.66
N GLU A 393 1.29 -14.67 -26.06
CA GLU A 393 2.15 -14.34 -27.19
C GLU A 393 1.39 -14.34 -28.52
N SER A 394 0.42 -15.24 -28.69
CA SER A 394 -0.45 -15.25 -29.88
C SER A 394 -1.35 -14.01 -29.99
N GLN A 395 -1.66 -13.36 -28.87
CA GLN A 395 -2.57 -12.20 -28.79
C GLN A 395 -1.82 -10.87 -28.59
N SER A 396 -0.56 -10.93 -28.15
CA SER A 396 0.23 -9.77 -27.78
C SER A 396 0.64 -8.98 -29.02
N ARG A 397 0.24 -7.70 -29.05
CA ARG A 397 0.77 -6.72 -30.00
C ARG A 397 2.16 -6.21 -29.59
N LEU A 398 2.56 -6.42 -28.33
CA LEU A 398 3.91 -6.19 -27.84
C LEU A 398 4.80 -7.32 -28.34
N ARG A 399 5.21 -7.24 -29.61
CA ARG A 399 6.22 -8.11 -30.19
C ARG A 399 7.57 -7.44 -29.96
N LEU A 400 8.25 -7.83 -28.88
CA LEU A 400 9.66 -7.50 -28.71
C LEU A 400 10.40 -8.13 -29.89
N GLN A 401 10.85 -7.29 -30.81
CA GLN A 401 11.63 -7.75 -31.96
C GLN A 401 13.05 -8.10 -31.46
N PRO A 402 13.69 -9.14 -32.00
CA PRO A 402 15.13 -9.34 -31.83
C PRO A 402 15.88 -8.06 -32.20
N GLY A 403 16.80 -7.61 -31.35
CA GLY A 403 17.45 -6.29 -31.45
C GLY A 403 16.64 -5.13 -30.87
N SER A 404 15.60 -5.42 -30.06
CA SER A 404 14.84 -4.37 -29.36
C SER A 404 15.73 -3.54 -28.44
N LEU A 405 15.37 -2.28 -28.22
CA LEU A 405 16.11 -1.38 -27.31
C LEU A 405 16.24 -1.96 -25.90
N LEU A 406 15.28 -2.79 -25.48
CA LEU A 406 15.32 -3.56 -24.25
C LEU A 406 16.43 -4.63 -24.24
N GLU A 407 16.60 -5.40 -25.31
CA GLU A 407 17.68 -6.39 -25.42
C GLU A 407 19.04 -5.71 -25.37
N ILE A 408 19.19 -4.60 -26.10
CA ILE A 408 20.41 -3.77 -26.04
C ILE A 408 20.60 -3.21 -24.63
N LEU A 409 19.52 -2.84 -23.91
CA LEU A 409 19.60 -2.35 -22.54
C LEU A 409 20.07 -3.44 -21.58
N VAL A 410 19.55 -4.66 -21.71
CA VAL A 410 20.02 -5.84 -20.98
C VAL A 410 21.51 -6.08 -21.22
N ASP A 411 21.96 -6.01 -22.48
CA ASP A 411 23.36 -6.19 -22.83
C ASP A 411 24.24 -5.06 -22.27
N THR A 412 23.75 -3.81 -22.32
CA THR A 412 24.49 -2.63 -21.82
C THR A 412 24.73 -2.70 -20.31
N PHE A 413 23.80 -3.30 -19.57
CA PHE A 413 23.90 -3.50 -18.12
C PHE A 413 24.21 -4.95 -17.75
N GLY A 414 24.79 -5.72 -18.67
CA GLY A 414 25.05 -7.16 -18.51
C GLY A 414 25.91 -7.53 -17.30
N ASP A 415 26.71 -6.59 -16.79
CA ASP A 415 27.45 -6.76 -15.52
C ASP A 415 26.52 -6.98 -14.32
N CYS A 416 25.24 -6.60 -14.42
CA CYS A 416 24.21 -6.80 -13.42
C CYS A 416 23.11 -7.75 -13.94
N GLN A 417 23.42 -9.05 -13.98
CA GLN A 417 22.46 -10.10 -14.40
C GLN A 417 21.11 -10.01 -13.69
N LEU A 418 21.08 -9.67 -12.40
CA LEU A 418 19.83 -9.56 -11.64
C LEU A 418 18.91 -8.44 -12.16
N LEU A 419 19.50 -7.35 -12.69
CA LEU A 419 18.75 -6.27 -13.30
C LEU A 419 18.18 -6.72 -14.65
N ALA A 420 18.99 -7.38 -15.47
CA ALA A 420 18.53 -8.01 -16.71
C ALA A 420 17.37 -9.00 -16.48
N ASP A 421 17.48 -9.87 -15.47
CA ASP A 421 16.42 -10.82 -15.11
C ASP A 421 15.14 -10.09 -14.67
N SER A 422 15.28 -8.98 -13.95
CA SER A 422 14.15 -8.13 -13.55
C SER A 422 13.48 -7.45 -14.74
N PHE A 423 14.25 -7.03 -15.76
CA PHE A 423 13.71 -6.51 -17.02
C PHE A 423 12.90 -7.58 -17.77
N ALA A 424 13.47 -8.78 -17.93
CA ALA A 424 12.79 -9.91 -18.58
C ALA A 424 11.51 -10.32 -17.85
N ASP A 425 11.53 -10.34 -16.51
CA ASP A 425 10.36 -10.62 -15.70
C ASP A 425 9.29 -9.54 -15.85
N LEU A 426 9.68 -8.27 -15.87
CA LEU A 426 8.75 -7.15 -16.00
C LEU A 426 8.09 -7.12 -17.39
N VAL A 427 8.80 -7.54 -18.45
CA VAL A 427 8.19 -7.79 -19.76
C VAL A 427 7.06 -8.81 -19.71
N GLN A 428 7.24 -9.93 -18.98
CA GLN A 428 6.17 -10.91 -18.84
C GLN A 428 4.95 -10.30 -18.14
N VAL A 429 5.17 -9.46 -17.13
CA VAL A 429 4.10 -8.72 -16.44
C VAL A 429 3.43 -7.71 -17.37
N LEU A 430 4.17 -7.01 -18.23
CA LEU A 430 3.59 -6.12 -19.25
C LEU A 430 2.71 -6.89 -20.24
N ARG A 431 3.18 -8.03 -20.75
CA ARG A 431 2.42 -8.90 -21.64
C ARG A 431 1.13 -9.40 -20.97
N MET A 432 1.23 -9.80 -19.69
CA MET A 432 0.06 -10.14 -18.89
C MET A 432 -0.86 -8.93 -18.70
N SER A 433 -0.34 -7.72 -18.47
CA SER A 433 -1.15 -6.49 -18.34
C SER A 433 -2.02 -6.25 -19.57
N SER A 434 -1.43 -6.37 -20.77
CA SER A 434 -2.13 -6.25 -22.04
C SER A 434 -3.13 -7.37 -22.27
N PHE A 435 -2.77 -8.61 -21.95
CA PHE A 435 -3.69 -9.75 -22.02
C PHE A 435 -4.90 -9.57 -21.11
N LEU A 436 -4.70 -9.14 -19.86
CA LEU A 436 -5.79 -8.86 -18.92
C LEU A 436 -6.71 -7.73 -19.40
N ALA A 437 -6.15 -6.71 -20.07
CA ALA A 437 -6.92 -5.62 -20.64
C ALA A 437 -7.76 -6.06 -21.84
N ALA A 438 -7.23 -6.98 -22.67
CA ALA A 438 -7.92 -7.50 -23.85
C ALA A 438 -8.90 -8.65 -23.52
N SER A 439 -8.63 -9.42 -22.46
CA SER A 439 -9.45 -10.55 -22.06
C SER A 439 -10.86 -10.08 -21.68
N PRO A 440 -11.93 -10.70 -22.19
CA PRO A 440 -13.29 -10.37 -21.79
C PRO A 440 -13.64 -10.90 -20.39
N HIS A 441 -12.99 -11.97 -19.93
CA HIS A 441 -13.31 -12.64 -18.66
C HIS A 441 -12.35 -12.24 -17.53
N TYR A 442 -12.89 -12.20 -16.31
CA TYR A 442 -12.11 -12.04 -15.08
C TYR A 442 -11.74 -13.40 -14.52
N VAL A 443 -10.44 -13.73 -14.53
CA VAL A 443 -9.89 -14.98 -13.99
C VAL A 443 -9.01 -14.62 -12.81
N GLN A 444 -9.47 -14.93 -11.59
CA GLN A 444 -8.86 -14.45 -10.34
C GLN A 444 -7.38 -14.78 -10.22
N GLU A 445 -6.97 -15.95 -10.70
CA GLU A 445 -5.61 -16.47 -10.66
C GLU A 445 -4.65 -15.62 -11.50
N TYR A 446 -5.10 -15.08 -12.63
CA TYR A 446 -4.27 -14.23 -13.50
C TYR A 446 -4.02 -12.87 -12.86
N TYR A 447 -5.02 -12.29 -12.19
CA TYR A 447 -4.87 -11.05 -11.43
C TYR A 447 -4.03 -11.27 -10.17
N LYS A 448 -4.19 -12.42 -9.49
CA LYS A 448 -3.33 -12.82 -8.37
C LYS A 448 -1.86 -12.91 -8.83
N TRP A 449 -1.59 -13.63 -9.91
CA TRP A 449 -0.24 -13.76 -10.47
C TRP A 449 0.35 -12.39 -10.84
N PHE A 450 -0.42 -11.54 -11.55
CA PHE A 450 0.02 -10.21 -11.98
C PHE A 450 0.43 -9.32 -10.79
N ASN A 451 -0.42 -9.26 -9.76
CA ASN A 451 -0.16 -8.42 -8.59
C ASN A 451 1.05 -8.93 -7.80
N TRP A 452 1.13 -10.23 -7.54
CA TRP A 452 2.26 -10.84 -6.82
C TRP A 452 3.57 -10.69 -7.60
N ARG A 453 3.58 -10.99 -8.90
CA ARG A 453 4.79 -10.88 -9.72
C ARG A 453 5.31 -9.44 -9.76
N SER A 454 4.42 -8.46 -9.89
CA SER A 454 4.79 -7.03 -9.82
C SER A 454 5.45 -6.67 -8.48
N LEU A 455 4.90 -7.13 -7.36
CA LEU A 455 5.46 -6.89 -6.03
C LEU A 455 6.82 -7.58 -5.84
N ILE A 456 7.00 -8.80 -6.34
CA ILE A 456 8.28 -9.53 -6.23
C ILE A 456 9.38 -8.85 -7.06
N ILE A 457 9.07 -8.41 -8.29
CA ILE A 457 10.02 -7.65 -9.11
C ILE A 457 10.40 -6.35 -8.41
N LEU A 458 9.41 -5.61 -7.88
CA LEU A 458 9.67 -4.38 -7.13
C LEU A 458 10.56 -4.66 -5.90
N HIS A 459 10.26 -5.70 -5.14
CA HIS A 459 11.06 -6.11 -3.98
C HIS A 459 12.51 -6.40 -4.37
N ARG A 460 12.71 -7.17 -5.44
CA ARG A 460 14.03 -7.52 -5.96
C ARG A 460 14.81 -6.28 -6.39
N LEU A 461 14.19 -5.38 -7.16
CA LEU A 461 14.79 -4.12 -7.60
C LEU A 461 15.21 -3.23 -6.42
N LEU A 462 14.40 -3.17 -5.36
CA LEU A 462 14.72 -2.39 -4.16
C LEU A 462 15.79 -3.06 -3.29
N SER A 463 15.94 -4.39 -3.38
CA SER A 463 16.93 -5.16 -2.61
C SER A 463 18.31 -5.23 -3.27
N MET A 464 18.42 -4.97 -4.58
CA MET A 464 19.69 -5.03 -5.33
C MET A 464 20.88 -4.31 -4.69
N PRO A 465 20.74 -3.08 -4.12
CA PRO A 465 21.87 -2.38 -3.51
C PRO A 465 22.52 -3.11 -2.32
N LEU A 466 21.86 -4.13 -1.74
CA LEU A 466 22.48 -4.97 -0.71
C LEU A 466 23.52 -5.95 -1.25
N HIS A 467 23.41 -6.29 -2.53
CA HIS A 467 24.13 -7.40 -3.15
C HIS A 467 25.13 -6.94 -4.19
N TYR A 468 24.93 -5.75 -4.77
CA TYR A 468 25.72 -5.24 -5.88
C TYR A 468 26.13 -3.80 -5.64
N ASN A 469 27.38 -3.49 -6.02
CA ASN A 469 27.80 -2.11 -6.19
C ASN A 469 27.42 -1.67 -7.61
N MET A 470 26.59 -0.64 -7.72
CA MET A 470 26.09 -0.11 -8.98
C MET A 470 26.64 1.30 -9.17
N ASP A 471 27.05 1.63 -10.40
CA ASP A 471 27.31 3.02 -10.75
C ASP A 471 26.00 3.81 -10.80
N ASP A 472 26.09 5.14 -10.77
CA ASP A 472 24.90 5.98 -10.69
C ASP A 472 24.00 5.84 -11.92
N ARG A 473 24.55 5.50 -13.09
CA ARG A 473 23.78 5.21 -14.30
C ARG A 473 22.92 3.95 -14.14
N THR A 474 23.53 2.84 -13.73
CA THR A 474 22.82 1.56 -13.51
C THR A 474 21.80 1.70 -12.38
N ASP A 475 22.15 2.44 -11.32
CA ASP A 475 21.24 2.69 -10.20
C ASP A 475 20.03 3.55 -10.64
N SER A 476 20.23 4.58 -11.47
CA SER A 476 19.13 5.36 -12.06
C SER A 476 18.17 4.49 -12.89
N VAL A 477 18.71 3.56 -13.69
CA VAL A 477 17.90 2.61 -14.47
C VAL A 477 17.12 1.65 -13.57
N ARG A 478 17.76 1.11 -12.52
CA ARG A 478 17.09 0.28 -11.51
C ARG A 478 15.95 1.04 -10.82
N ILE A 479 16.18 2.29 -10.41
CA ILE A 479 15.18 3.14 -9.75
C ILE A 479 13.99 3.39 -10.69
N ALA A 480 14.24 3.76 -11.95
CA ALA A 480 13.19 3.95 -12.94
C ALA A 480 12.38 2.65 -13.18
N THR A 481 13.07 1.51 -13.20
CA THR A 481 12.41 0.19 -13.33
C THR A 481 11.51 -0.09 -12.12
N ALA A 482 11.95 0.26 -10.90
CA ALA A 482 11.14 0.13 -9.69
C ALA A 482 9.90 1.06 -9.74
N TYR A 483 10.05 2.29 -10.24
CA TYR A 483 8.91 3.19 -10.46
C TYR A 483 7.93 2.61 -11.47
N CYS A 484 8.43 2.05 -12.58
CA CYS A 484 7.61 1.39 -13.58
C CYS A 484 6.80 0.22 -12.99
N ALA A 485 7.44 -0.66 -12.21
CA ALA A 485 6.76 -1.78 -11.54
C ALA A 485 5.67 -1.31 -10.57
N ALA A 486 5.91 -0.21 -9.83
CA ALA A 486 4.92 0.38 -8.93
C ALA A 486 3.72 0.99 -9.68
N LEU A 487 3.99 1.76 -10.73
CA LEU A 487 2.96 2.39 -11.59
C LEU A 487 2.11 1.34 -12.31
N LEU A 488 2.73 0.27 -12.79
CA LEU A 488 2.06 -0.84 -13.49
C LEU A 488 0.98 -1.49 -12.63
N ARG A 489 1.24 -1.66 -11.33
CA ARG A 489 0.29 -2.27 -10.39
C ARG A 489 -0.83 -1.31 -10.01
N SER A 490 -0.49 -0.07 -9.70
CA SER A 490 -1.44 0.99 -9.33
C SER A 490 -0.83 2.36 -9.64
N PRO A 491 -1.29 3.05 -10.71
CA PRO A 491 -0.69 4.30 -11.18
C PRO A 491 -0.65 5.38 -10.10
N THR A 492 -1.79 5.70 -9.49
CA THR A 492 -1.87 6.79 -8.52
C THR A 492 -1.11 6.48 -7.23
N LEU A 493 -1.19 5.25 -6.72
CA LEU A 493 -0.48 4.84 -5.50
C LEU A 493 1.02 4.73 -5.76
N GLY A 494 1.41 4.16 -6.91
CA GLY A 494 2.79 4.02 -7.34
C GLY A 494 3.45 5.39 -7.54
N GLN A 495 2.75 6.32 -8.20
CA GLN A 495 3.19 7.70 -8.37
C GLN A 495 3.40 8.38 -7.01
N ARG A 496 2.41 8.29 -6.10
CA ARG A 496 2.52 8.91 -4.77
C ARG A 496 3.63 8.31 -3.91
N ALA A 497 3.89 7.00 -4.03
CA ALA A 497 4.99 6.36 -3.32
C ALA A 497 6.35 6.74 -3.89
N ALA A 498 6.49 6.77 -5.22
CA ALA A 498 7.73 7.12 -5.90
C ALA A 498 8.08 8.61 -5.81
N SER A 499 7.07 9.49 -5.63
CA SER A 499 7.28 10.93 -5.54
C SER A 499 8.21 11.33 -4.40
N THR A 500 8.18 10.61 -3.27
CA THR A 500 9.02 10.86 -2.10
C THR A 500 10.51 10.60 -2.38
N SER A 501 10.83 9.76 -3.37
CA SER A 501 12.20 9.41 -3.74
C SER A 501 12.66 9.99 -5.09
N ALA A 502 11.82 10.77 -5.78
CA ALA A 502 12.13 11.32 -7.09
C ALA A 502 13.37 12.23 -7.07
N ASN A 503 13.59 12.97 -5.97
CA ASN A 503 14.78 13.79 -5.74
C ASN A 503 16.07 12.95 -5.65
N ILE A 504 15.99 11.72 -5.13
CA ILE A 504 17.15 10.79 -5.08
C ILE A 504 17.51 10.35 -6.51
N LEU A 505 16.51 10.01 -7.33
CA LEU A 505 16.74 9.70 -8.75
C LEU A 505 17.40 10.89 -9.48
N ARG A 506 16.90 12.10 -9.24
CA ARG A 506 17.51 13.32 -9.79
C ARG A 506 18.98 13.46 -9.37
N ALA A 507 19.28 13.35 -8.08
CA ALA A 507 20.65 13.46 -7.58
C ALA A 507 21.60 12.43 -8.22
N LYS A 508 21.12 11.20 -8.45
CA LYS A 508 21.85 10.14 -9.17
C LYS A 508 22.08 10.47 -10.64
N LEU A 509 21.08 11.03 -11.31
CA LEU A 509 21.24 11.47 -12.70
C LEU A 509 22.22 12.65 -12.81
N GLU A 510 22.17 13.60 -11.89
CA GLU A 510 23.09 14.74 -11.83
C GLU A 510 24.55 14.32 -11.58
N SER A 511 24.79 13.22 -10.85
CA SER A 511 26.13 12.67 -10.68
C SER A 511 26.62 11.87 -11.89
N THR A 512 25.74 11.57 -12.85
CA THR A 512 26.18 11.04 -14.14
C THR A 512 26.72 12.16 -15.04
N ASN A 513 27.61 11.81 -15.97
CA ASN A 513 28.09 12.77 -16.97
C ASN A 513 27.00 13.09 -18.01
N LEU A 514 26.04 13.96 -17.64
CA LEU A 514 24.98 14.44 -18.51
C LEU A 514 25.51 15.29 -19.66
N GLY A 515 26.75 15.81 -19.62
CA GLY A 515 27.35 16.59 -20.70
C GLY A 515 27.55 15.80 -22.00
N LEU A 516 27.52 14.46 -21.92
CA LEU A 516 27.55 13.55 -23.07
C LEU A 516 26.19 12.84 -23.28
N LEU A 517 25.12 13.29 -22.59
CA LEU A 517 23.74 12.77 -22.57
C LEU A 517 23.62 11.26 -22.85
N TRP A 518 24.42 10.51 -22.09
CA TRP A 518 24.44 9.06 -22.08
C TRP A 518 24.71 8.37 -23.43
N GLN A 519 25.32 9.03 -24.41
CA GLN A 519 25.65 8.42 -25.71
C GLN A 519 26.34 7.05 -25.54
N PRO A 520 25.96 6.02 -26.31
CA PRO A 520 24.93 6.02 -27.37
C PRO A 520 23.48 5.81 -26.87
N ARG A 521 23.25 5.81 -25.55
CA ARG A 521 21.98 5.45 -24.89
C ARG A 521 21.17 6.63 -24.37
N THR A 522 21.06 7.68 -25.19
CA THR A 522 20.22 8.86 -24.88
C THR A 522 18.73 8.48 -24.78
N ASP A 523 18.31 7.45 -25.50
CA ASP A 523 16.98 6.85 -25.45
C ASP A 523 16.63 6.26 -24.08
N CYS A 524 17.57 5.55 -23.46
CA CYS A 524 17.44 5.05 -22.09
C CYS A 524 17.35 6.21 -21.09
N LEU A 525 18.17 7.26 -21.26
CA LEU A 525 18.11 8.45 -20.43
C LEU A 525 16.74 9.16 -20.53
N LEU A 526 16.18 9.27 -21.74
CA LEU A 526 14.84 9.81 -21.95
C LEU A 526 13.78 8.98 -21.20
N TRP A 527 13.83 7.64 -21.30
CA TRP A 527 12.92 6.77 -20.56
C TRP A 527 13.02 6.97 -19.04
N VAL A 528 14.24 7.03 -18.48
CA VAL A 528 14.47 7.30 -17.06
C VAL A 528 13.93 8.68 -16.66
N ALA A 529 14.20 9.71 -17.47
CA ALA A 529 13.76 11.08 -17.20
C ALA A 529 12.23 11.22 -17.20
N VAL A 530 11.55 10.54 -18.14
CA VAL A 530 10.09 10.52 -18.22
C VAL A 530 9.48 9.85 -16.99
N LEU A 531 9.96 8.66 -16.61
CA LEU A 531 9.44 7.98 -15.42
C LEU A 531 9.71 8.77 -14.12
N GLY A 532 10.91 9.36 -13.99
CA GLY A 532 11.22 10.25 -12.88
C GLY A 532 10.27 11.45 -12.81
N GLY A 533 10.06 12.12 -13.95
CA GLY A 533 9.20 13.30 -14.06
C GLY A 533 7.71 13.02 -13.87
N VAL A 534 7.22 11.85 -14.31
CA VAL A 534 5.86 11.36 -14.04
C VAL A 534 5.64 11.17 -12.54
N CYS A 535 6.64 10.69 -11.80
CA CYS A 535 6.55 10.48 -10.37
C CYS A 535 6.68 11.77 -9.53
N CYS A 536 7.13 12.90 -10.11
CA CYS A 536 7.25 14.15 -9.36
C CYS A 536 5.88 14.79 -9.05
N PRO A 537 5.67 15.30 -7.83
CA PRO A 537 4.38 15.89 -7.43
C PRO A 537 4.18 17.33 -7.94
N GLY A 538 5.16 17.92 -8.60
CA GLY A 538 5.19 19.35 -8.92
C GLY A 538 6.57 19.97 -8.70
N GLY A 539 6.68 21.26 -9.03
CA GLY A 539 7.80 22.12 -8.61
C GLY A 539 9.14 21.85 -9.31
N GLY A 540 10.22 22.25 -8.65
CA GLY A 540 11.55 22.34 -9.25
C GLY A 540 12.14 21.01 -9.73
N ASP A 541 11.85 19.88 -9.05
CA ASP A 541 12.29 18.57 -9.53
C ASP A 541 11.56 18.17 -10.82
N GLN A 542 10.25 18.44 -10.90
CA GLN A 542 9.50 18.15 -12.12
C GLN A 542 9.98 19.00 -13.29
N GLU A 543 10.26 20.29 -13.07
CA GLU A 543 10.81 21.17 -14.10
C GLU A 543 12.19 20.69 -14.57
N TRP A 544 13.02 20.21 -13.65
CA TRP A 544 14.32 19.62 -13.98
C TRP A 544 14.18 18.37 -14.86
N PHE A 545 13.27 17.45 -14.51
CA PHE A 545 13.00 16.26 -15.34
C PHE A 545 12.41 16.63 -16.71
N VAL A 546 11.53 17.64 -16.78
CA VAL A 546 10.99 18.16 -18.04
C VAL A 546 12.11 18.71 -18.92
N HIS A 547 13.05 19.47 -18.33
CA HIS A 547 14.20 19.99 -19.08
C HIS A 547 15.09 18.86 -19.60
N LEU A 548 15.46 17.90 -18.74
CA LEU A 548 16.28 16.74 -19.13
C LEU A 548 15.60 15.93 -20.24
N ALA A 549 14.31 15.63 -20.09
CA ALA A 549 13.53 14.89 -21.09
C ALA A 549 13.45 15.66 -22.42
N ARG A 550 13.25 16.98 -22.39
CA ARG A 550 13.24 17.81 -23.62
C ARG A 550 14.57 17.75 -24.35
N THR A 551 15.68 17.89 -23.62
CA THR A 551 17.02 17.85 -24.22
C THR A 551 17.32 16.48 -24.81
N ALA A 552 17.07 15.39 -24.07
CA ALA A 552 17.25 14.03 -24.57
C ALA A 552 16.34 13.72 -25.78
N ALA A 553 15.09 14.18 -25.75
CA ALA A 553 14.16 14.03 -26.86
C ALA A 553 14.62 14.77 -28.12
N THR A 554 15.20 15.96 -27.97
CA THR A 554 15.72 16.76 -29.09
C THR A 554 16.89 16.03 -29.77
N GLU A 555 17.81 15.46 -28.99
CA GLU A 555 18.92 14.66 -29.50
C GLU A 555 18.46 13.39 -30.25
N LEU A 556 17.30 12.84 -29.88
CA LEU A 556 16.72 11.65 -30.51
C LEU A 556 15.76 11.97 -31.66
N GLY A 557 15.45 13.24 -31.92
CA GLY A 557 14.44 13.63 -32.90
C GLY A 557 13.00 13.25 -32.50
N VAL A 558 12.72 13.11 -31.20
CA VAL A 558 11.36 12.89 -30.68
C VAL A 558 10.66 14.24 -30.55
N GLU A 559 9.68 14.51 -31.40
CA GLU A 559 9.10 15.86 -31.52
C GLU A 559 7.75 16.01 -30.81
N ASN A 560 7.09 14.89 -30.51
CA ASN A 560 5.74 14.92 -29.97
C ASN A 560 5.43 13.70 -29.05
N VAL A 561 4.25 13.74 -28.43
CA VAL A 561 3.79 12.72 -27.48
C VAL A 561 3.67 11.33 -28.12
N ARG A 562 3.28 11.24 -29.40
CA ARG A 562 3.13 9.96 -30.10
C ARG A 562 4.48 9.32 -30.34
N ASP A 563 5.46 10.09 -30.81
CA ASP A 563 6.83 9.63 -31.00
C ASP A 563 7.43 9.14 -29.66
N LEU A 564 7.11 9.85 -28.57
CA LEU A 564 7.51 9.42 -27.23
C LEU A 564 6.84 8.10 -26.84
N GLU A 565 5.53 7.94 -27.02
CA GLU A 565 4.84 6.67 -26.74
C GLU A 565 5.45 5.52 -27.56
N ASP A 566 5.73 5.74 -28.85
CA ASP A 566 6.33 4.75 -29.74
C ASP A 566 7.73 4.34 -29.26
N LEU A 567 8.55 5.30 -28.78
CA LEU A 567 9.85 5.02 -28.17
C LEU A 567 9.68 4.25 -26.85
N LEU A 568 8.78 4.67 -25.97
CA LEU A 568 8.58 4.04 -24.67
C LEU A 568 8.07 2.59 -24.79
N VAL A 569 7.26 2.29 -25.82
CA VAL A 569 6.81 0.92 -26.13
C VAL A 569 7.98 -0.01 -26.49
N ALA A 570 9.08 0.52 -27.04
CA ALA A 570 10.30 -0.26 -27.28
C ALA A 570 11.10 -0.54 -25.99
N TYR A 571 10.74 0.11 -24.90
CA TYR A 571 11.26 -0.06 -23.54
C TYR A 571 10.22 -0.77 -22.65
N ILE A 572 10.27 -0.52 -21.33
CA ILE A 572 9.22 -0.96 -20.40
C ILE A 572 8.22 0.19 -20.22
N TYR A 573 7.05 0.03 -20.85
CA TYR A 573 5.92 0.95 -20.76
C TYR A 573 4.60 0.17 -20.89
N ASP A 574 3.65 0.44 -20.01
CA ASP A 574 2.28 -0.11 -20.10
C ASP A 574 1.29 1.00 -20.44
N PRO A 575 0.81 1.08 -21.70
CA PRO A 575 -0.18 2.08 -22.10
C PRO A 575 -1.47 2.02 -21.27
N HIS A 576 -1.83 0.86 -20.71
CA HIS A 576 -3.07 0.71 -19.94
C HIS A 576 -3.03 1.36 -18.56
N SER A 577 -1.84 1.47 -17.96
CA SER A 577 -1.66 2.02 -16.61
C SER A 577 -0.94 3.36 -16.60
N GLN A 578 -0.07 3.63 -17.58
CA GLN A 578 0.85 4.78 -17.52
C GLN A 578 0.52 5.90 -18.50
N ARG A 579 -0.33 5.65 -19.51
CA ARG A 579 -0.55 6.59 -20.62
C ARG A 579 -1.00 7.97 -20.20
N GLU A 580 -2.00 8.06 -19.32
CA GLU A 580 -2.52 9.35 -18.87
C GLU A 580 -1.41 10.20 -18.21
N LEU A 581 -0.62 9.58 -17.34
CA LEU A 581 0.49 10.23 -16.65
C LEU A 581 1.59 10.67 -17.63
N VAL A 582 1.94 9.82 -18.58
CA VAL A 582 2.94 10.12 -19.63
C VAL A 582 2.45 11.26 -20.51
N VAL A 583 1.18 11.26 -20.94
CA VAL A 583 0.60 12.33 -21.76
C VAL A 583 0.60 13.66 -21.00
N GLN A 584 0.23 13.65 -19.72
CA GLN A 584 0.27 14.85 -18.87
C GLN A 584 1.70 15.39 -18.73
N PHE A 585 2.70 14.53 -18.51
CA PHE A 585 4.10 14.92 -18.45
C PHE A 585 4.59 15.46 -19.80
N ALA A 586 4.28 14.76 -20.89
CA ALA A 586 4.69 15.12 -22.25
C ALA A 586 4.10 16.46 -22.70
N GLY A 587 2.89 16.82 -22.26
CA GLY A 587 2.31 18.15 -22.47
C GLY A 587 3.14 19.30 -21.89
N ARG A 588 4.01 19.03 -20.91
CA ARG A 588 4.98 20.00 -20.37
C ARG A 588 6.30 20.01 -21.12
N VAL A 589 6.69 18.87 -21.68
CA VAL A 589 7.87 18.76 -22.56
C VAL A 589 7.63 19.53 -23.84
N TRP A 590 6.49 19.33 -24.49
CA TRP A 590 6.03 19.99 -25.71
C TRP A 590 4.72 20.76 -25.48
N PRO A 591 4.79 21.97 -24.89
CA PRO A 591 3.59 22.80 -24.72
C PRO A 591 3.00 23.14 -26.09
N ARG A 592 1.68 23.02 -26.23
CA ARG A 592 0.99 23.49 -27.44
C ARG A 592 1.27 24.98 -27.60
N ARG A 593 1.72 25.39 -28.79
CA ARG A 593 1.75 26.80 -29.16
C ARG A 593 0.31 27.18 -29.47
N ASP A 594 -0.35 27.84 -28.52
CA ASP A 594 -1.68 28.42 -28.70
C ASP A 594 -1.66 29.58 -29.71
#